data_AF-A0A0F7VEX1-F1
#
_entry.id   AF-A0A0F7VEX1-F1
#
_cell.length_a   1.000
_cell.length_b   1.000
_cell.length_c   1.000
_cell.angle_alpha   90.00
_cell.angle_beta   90.00
_cell.angle_gamma   90.00
#
_symmetry.space_group_name_H-M   'P 1'
#
loop_
_entity.id
_entity.type
_entity.pdbx_description
1 polymer ?
#
loop_
_entity_poly.entity_id
_entity_poly.type
_entity_poly.pdbx_seq_one_letter_code
_entity_poly.pdbx_strand_id
1 'polypeptide(L)'
;MVNIGDSARLGWDADEDPKTKAAAFDMAAKQISAENKGAEPVAAPYVPPQTDDKTPFDMKEASDYYLTPRAQYPRAANKMLLRSFPLVLYFDAFQFAELYLTQPTLLIASKNAGSLWHTEKLDKQIGGATKKLIVPNAAHMDFYDGLSMLSWP
;
A
#
# COMPACT_ATOMS: atom_id res chain seq x y z
N MET A 1 -4.80 -2.50 -6.95
CA MET A 1 -3.42 -1.98 -7.15
C MET A 1 -3.16 -0.92 -6.09
N VAL A 2 -1.90 -0.65 -5.72
CA VAL A 2 -1.54 0.35 -4.71
C VAL A 2 -0.38 1.21 -5.22
N ASN A 3 -0.50 2.52 -5.08
CA ASN A 3 0.65 3.42 -5.15
C ASN A 3 1.11 3.70 -3.73
N ILE A 4 2.20 3.04 -3.32
CA ILE A 4 2.61 3.04 -1.91
C ILE A 4 3.01 4.42 -1.38
N GLY A 5 3.52 5.30 -2.24
CA GLY A 5 3.84 6.66 -1.82
C GLY A 5 2.58 7.48 -1.56
N ASP A 6 1.55 7.29 -2.38
CA ASP A 6 0.23 7.87 -2.14
C ASP A 6 -0.37 7.34 -0.83
N SER A 7 -0.32 6.02 -0.59
CA SER A 7 -0.79 5.45 0.68
C SER A 7 -0.02 5.99 1.89
N ALA A 8 1.29 6.20 1.76
CA ALA A 8 2.10 6.78 2.82
C ALA A 8 1.75 8.25 3.11
N ARG A 9 1.28 9.00 2.10
CA ARG A 9 0.89 10.42 2.21
C ARG A 9 -0.56 10.60 2.66
N LEU A 10 -1.48 9.83 2.09
CA LEU A 10 -2.93 10.04 2.18
C LEU A 10 -3.65 8.96 3.00
N GLY A 11 -2.92 7.96 3.52
CA GLY A 11 -3.51 6.81 4.20
C GLY A 11 -4.04 5.77 3.22
N TRP A 12 -4.55 4.67 3.77
CA TRP A 12 -5.08 3.58 2.97
C TRP A 12 -6.37 3.96 2.23
N ASP A 13 -7.27 4.68 2.90
CA ASP A 13 -8.59 5.09 2.38
C ASP A 13 -8.61 6.51 1.80
N ALA A 14 -7.42 7.12 1.59
CA ALA A 14 -7.23 8.48 1.09
C ALA A 14 -7.85 9.61 1.95
N ASP A 15 -7.97 9.39 3.27
CA ASP A 15 -8.62 10.29 4.22
C ASP A 15 -7.66 10.97 5.21
N GLU A 16 -6.35 10.71 5.12
CA GLU A 16 -5.36 11.33 5.99
C GLU A 16 -4.79 12.64 5.42
N ASP A 17 -4.53 13.63 6.29
CA ASP A 17 -3.82 14.86 5.91
C ASP A 17 -2.31 14.59 5.84
N PRO A 18 -1.64 14.79 4.67
CA PRO A 18 -0.20 14.62 4.53
C PRO A 18 0.64 15.44 5.51
N LYS A 19 0.12 16.55 6.05
CA LYS A 19 0.82 17.37 7.06
C LYS A 19 1.10 16.58 8.34
N THR A 20 0.30 15.57 8.65
CA THR A 20 0.49 14.70 9.82
C THR A 20 1.78 13.88 9.75
N LYS A 21 2.37 13.73 8.56
CA LYS A 21 3.58 12.93 8.34
C LYS A 21 4.89 13.62 8.73
N ALA A 22 4.86 14.91 9.07
CA ALA A 22 6.04 15.68 9.48
C ALA A 22 6.80 15.03 10.65
N ALA A 23 6.08 14.56 11.67
CA ALA A 23 6.69 13.90 12.82
C ALA A 23 7.44 12.60 12.43
N ALA A 24 6.95 11.88 11.42
CA ALA A 24 7.60 10.68 10.92
C ALA A 24 8.91 11.00 10.15
N PHE A 25 9.00 12.15 9.47
CA PHE A 25 10.26 12.65 8.91
C PHE A 25 11.28 12.98 9.99
N ASP A 26 10.88 13.69 11.04
CA ASP A 26 11.78 14.02 12.15
C ASP A 26 12.33 12.76 12.83
N MET A 27 11.46 11.76 13.00
CA MET A 27 11.85 10.46 13.54
C MET A 27 12.85 9.73 12.62
N ALA A 28 12.57 9.68 11.32
CA ALA A 28 13.47 9.06 10.35
C ALA A 28 14.81 9.80 10.23
N ALA A 29 14.81 11.14 10.23
CA ALA A 29 16.02 11.96 10.15
C ALA A 29 16.92 11.78 11.39
N LYS A 30 16.33 11.70 12.58
CA LYS A 30 17.05 11.36 13.82
C LYS A 30 17.70 9.99 13.73
N GLN A 31 16.94 8.99 13.26
CA GLN A 31 17.44 7.63 13.11
C GLN A 31 18.58 7.53 12.09
N ILE A 32 18.42 8.14 10.91
CA ILE A 32 19.48 8.20 9.88
C ILE A 32 20.75 8.84 10.45
N SER A 33 20.60 9.94 11.20
CA SER A 33 21.73 10.62 11.85
C SER A 33 22.42 9.76 12.90
N ALA A 34 21.68 8.90 13.61
CA ALA A 34 22.22 7.96 14.58
C ALA A 34 22.95 6.79 13.88
N GLU A 35 22.37 6.23 12.81
CA GLU A 35 23.02 5.19 11.99
C GLU A 35 24.35 5.69 11.41
N ASN A 36 24.39 6.93 10.91
CA ASN A 36 25.62 7.56 10.42
C ASN A 36 26.69 7.74 11.50
N LYS A 37 26.34 7.64 12.79
CA LYS A 37 27.24 7.69 13.95
C LYS A 37 27.53 6.30 14.52
N GLY A 38 27.10 5.22 13.86
CA GLY A 38 27.36 3.84 14.25
C GLY A 38 26.25 3.18 15.10
N ALA A 39 25.07 3.79 15.22
CA ALA A 39 23.93 3.12 15.84
C ALA A 39 23.35 2.03 14.92
N GLU A 40 22.72 1.02 15.52
CA GLU A 40 22.04 -0.03 14.76
C GLU A 40 20.80 0.49 14.00
N PRO A 41 20.50 -0.06 12.81
CA PRO A 41 19.28 0.28 12.08
C PRO A 41 18.01 -0.10 12.83
N VAL A 42 17.02 0.79 12.81
CA VAL A 42 15.70 0.54 13.38
C VAL A 42 14.73 0.15 12.28
N ALA A 43 13.88 -0.84 12.56
CA ALA A 43 12.80 -1.27 11.68
C ALA A 43 11.43 -0.99 12.30
N ALA A 44 10.46 -0.69 11.44
CA ALA A 44 9.04 -0.60 11.75
C ALA A 44 8.27 -1.73 11.02
N PRO A 45 7.10 -2.16 11.54
CA PRO A 45 6.25 -3.11 10.84
C PRO A 45 5.71 -2.50 9.53
N TYR A 46 5.55 -3.34 8.49
CA TYR A 46 4.97 -2.95 7.21
C TYR A 46 3.44 -3.02 7.22
N VAL A 47 2.88 -4.12 7.74
CA VAL A 47 1.45 -4.25 8.06
C VAL A 47 1.23 -4.13 9.58
N PRO A 48 0.07 -3.63 10.04
CA PRO A 48 -0.19 -3.46 11.46
C PRO A 48 -0.03 -4.78 12.22
N PRO A 49 0.85 -4.86 13.23
CA PRO A 49 1.02 -6.09 14.02
C PRO A 49 -0.16 -6.34 14.96
N GLN A 50 -0.99 -5.32 15.19
CA GLN A 50 -2.21 -5.35 15.97
C GLN A 50 -3.23 -4.48 15.24
N THR A 51 -4.49 -4.87 15.31
CA THR A 51 -5.59 -4.20 14.61
C THR A 51 -6.68 -3.82 15.61
N ASP A 52 -7.33 -2.69 15.38
CA ASP A 52 -8.45 -2.20 16.17
C ASP A 52 -9.64 -1.81 15.29
N ASP A 53 -10.69 -1.24 15.87
CA ASP A 53 -11.89 -0.83 15.14
C ASP A 53 -11.63 0.30 14.13
N LYS A 54 -10.51 1.04 14.28
CA LYS A 54 -10.12 2.12 13.37
C LYS A 54 -9.20 1.65 12.25
N THR A 55 -8.67 0.44 12.34
CA THR A 55 -7.81 -0.12 11.31
C THR A 55 -8.63 -0.40 10.04
N PRO A 56 -8.20 0.07 8.85
CA PRO A 56 -8.89 -0.22 7.60
C PRO A 56 -9.08 -1.72 7.38
N PHE A 57 -10.21 -2.14 6.82
CA PHE A 57 -10.54 -3.55 6.65
C PHE A 57 -9.45 -4.33 5.91
N ASP A 58 -8.98 -3.81 4.78
CA ASP A 58 -7.90 -4.43 4.01
C ASP A 58 -6.60 -4.58 4.82
N MET A 59 -6.32 -3.66 5.77
CA MET A 59 -5.14 -3.76 6.64
C MET A 59 -5.31 -4.78 7.76
N LYS A 60 -6.56 -5.05 8.20
CA LYS A 60 -6.87 -6.18 9.08
C LYS A 60 -6.62 -7.48 8.36
N GLU A 61 -7.11 -7.60 7.13
CA GLU A 61 -6.87 -8.78 6.31
C GLU A 61 -5.40 -8.95 5.95
N ALA A 62 -4.67 -7.87 5.69
CA ALA A 62 -3.23 -7.93 5.45
C ALA A 62 -2.47 -8.40 6.71
N SER A 63 -2.86 -7.93 7.89
CA SER A 63 -2.32 -8.41 9.16
C SER A 63 -2.56 -9.92 9.32
N ASP A 64 -3.78 -10.39 9.09
CA ASP A 64 -4.12 -11.81 9.11
C ASP A 64 -3.29 -12.62 8.10
N TYR A 65 -3.26 -12.18 6.83
CA TYR A 65 -2.54 -12.86 5.76
C TYR A 65 -1.04 -13.01 6.05
N TYR A 66 -0.37 -11.93 6.44
CA TYR A 66 1.09 -11.93 6.60
C TYR A 66 1.57 -12.45 7.95
N LEU A 67 0.75 -12.37 9.02
CA LEU A 67 1.20 -12.61 10.39
C LEU A 67 0.58 -13.86 11.04
N THR A 68 -0.30 -14.60 10.34
CA THR A 68 -0.94 -15.82 10.84
C THR A 68 -0.68 -17.02 9.91
N PRO A 69 -1.05 -18.25 10.31
CA PRO A 69 -0.96 -19.42 9.43
C PRO A 69 -1.71 -19.31 8.09
N ARG A 70 -2.53 -18.28 7.84
CA ARG A 70 -3.16 -18.04 6.54
C ARG A 70 -2.12 -18.01 5.41
N ALA A 71 -1.07 -17.20 5.55
CA ALA A 71 0.01 -17.12 4.56
C ALA A 71 1.38 -16.68 5.10
N GLN A 72 1.61 -16.72 6.43
CA GLN A 72 2.90 -16.30 7.00
C GLN A 72 4.08 -17.07 6.40
N TYR A 73 5.22 -16.39 6.29
CA TYR A 73 6.45 -17.00 5.80
C TYR A 73 7.69 -16.41 6.48
N PRO A 74 8.71 -17.22 6.87
CA PRO A 74 9.87 -16.73 7.64
C PRO A 74 10.68 -15.61 6.97
N ARG A 75 10.67 -15.53 5.64
CA ARG A 75 11.34 -14.44 4.89
C ARG A 75 10.51 -13.17 4.72
N ALA A 76 9.20 -13.21 5.04
CA ALA A 76 8.30 -12.06 5.02
C ALA A 76 8.13 -11.52 6.45
N ALA A 77 9.23 -11.10 7.08
CA ALA A 77 9.31 -10.84 8.53
C ALA A 77 8.55 -9.59 9.02
N ASN A 78 7.73 -8.95 8.17
CA ASN A 78 7.03 -7.71 8.47
C ASN A 78 7.96 -6.60 9.00
N LYS A 79 9.05 -6.32 8.29
CA LYS A 79 10.06 -5.32 8.68
C LYS A 79 10.40 -4.39 7.52
N MET A 80 10.26 -3.09 7.76
CA MET A 80 10.74 -2.01 6.92
C MET A 80 11.73 -1.17 7.71
N LEU A 81 12.93 -0.91 7.17
CA LEU A 81 13.89 -0.02 7.84
C LEU A 81 13.33 1.40 7.88
N LEU A 82 13.46 2.06 9.03
CA LEU A 82 12.88 3.39 9.23
C LEU A 82 13.48 4.43 8.27
N ARG A 83 14.76 4.27 7.89
CA ARG A 83 15.41 5.10 6.86
C ARG A 83 14.75 5.02 5.47
N SER A 84 13.96 3.97 5.20
CA SER A 84 13.22 3.82 3.95
C SER A 84 11.94 4.66 3.93
N PHE A 85 11.41 5.07 5.09
CA PHE A 85 10.14 5.79 5.17
C PHE A 85 10.13 7.11 4.38
N PRO A 86 11.15 8.00 4.49
CA PRO A 86 11.22 9.20 3.65
C PRO A 86 11.22 8.87 2.15
N LEU A 87 11.93 7.80 1.75
CA LEU A 87 12.01 7.39 0.34
C LEU A 87 10.64 6.96 -0.20
N VAL A 88 9.89 6.18 0.59
CA VAL A 88 8.52 5.78 0.23
C VAL A 88 7.61 7.00 0.10
N LEU A 89 7.71 7.95 1.03
CA LEU A 89 6.87 9.14 1.02
C LEU A 89 7.19 10.07 -0.17
N TYR A 90 8.42 10.09 -0.67
CA TYR A 90 8.76 10.83 -1.90
C TYR A 90 8.52 10.05 -3.19
N PHE A 91 8.35 8.73 -3.12
CA PHE A 91 8.09 7.90 -4.28
C PHE A 91 6.69 8.13 -4.83
N ASP A 92 6.54 8.07 -6.14
CA ASP A 92 5.24 8.03 -6.81
C ASP A 92 5.29 6.95 -7.89
N ALA A 93 4.57 5.85 -7.66
CA ALA A 93 4.53 4.73 -8.60
C ALA A 93 3.88 5.11 -9.95
N PHE A 94 3.11 6.19 -9.98
CA PHE A 94 2.40 6.67 -11.16
C PHE A 94 3.06 7.92 -11.76
N GLN A 95 4.25 8.29 -11.30
CA GLN A 95 4.94 9.48 -11.81
C GLN A 95 5.08 9.40 -13.34
N PHE A 96 4.53 10.39 -14.05
CA PHE A 96 4.54 10.49 -15.51
C PHE A 96 3.83 9.34 -16.27
N ALA A 97 2.91 8.61 -15.62
CA ALA A 97 2.18 7.53 -16.28
C ALA A 97 1.45 8.02 -17.55
N GLU A 98 0.90 9.22 -17.54
CA GLU A 98 0.22 9.86 -18.67
C GLU A 98 1.14 10.11 -19.89
N LEU A 99 2.46 10.17 -19.67
CA LEU A 99 3.44 10.38 -20.73
C LEU A 99 4.05 9.06 -21.22
N TYR A 100 4.33 8.14 -20.30
CA TYR A 100 5.16 6.96 -20.59
C TYR A 100 4.40 5.63 -20.57
N LEU A 101 3.25 5.52 -19.87
CA LEU A 101 2.43 4.31 -19.87
C LEU A 101 1.48 4.32 -21.07
N THR A 102 2.03 4.03 -22.24
CA THR A 102 1.33 4.02 -23.53
C THR A 102 0.86 2.63 -23.97
N GLN A 103 1.32 1.60 -23.27
CA GLN A 103 1.02 0.21 -23.55
C GLN A 103 -0.43 -0.13 -23.18
N PRO A 104 -1.05 -1.11 -23.86
CA PRO A 104 -2.36 -1.62 -23.47
C PRO A 104 -2.37 -2.02 -21.99
N THR A 105 -3.28 -1.41 -21.23
CA THR A 105 -3.34 -1.56 -19.77
C THR A 105 -4.65 -2.22 -19.37
N LEU A 106 -4.55 -3.29 -18.57
CA LEU A 106 -5.67 -3.93 -17.90
C LEU A 106 -5.63 -3.59 -16.41
N LEU A 107 -6.66 -2.92 -15.92
CA LEU A 107 -6.83 -2.64 -14.50
C LEU A 107 -7.89 -3.57 -13.91
N ILE A 108 -7.52 -4.27 -12.83
CA ILE A 108 -8.43 -5.11 -12.05
C ILE A 108 -8.42 -4.59 -10.61
N ALA A 109 -9.61 -4.35 -10.06
CA ALA A 109 -9.79 -3.94 -8.68
C ALA A 109 -11.13 -4.45 -8.15
N SER A 110 -11.30 -4.44 -6.83
CA SER A 110 -12.60 -4.69 -6.23
C SER A 110 -13.32 -3.38 -5.93
N LYS A 111 -14.65 -3.41 -6.04
CA LYS A 111 -15.54 -2.34 -5.60
C LYS A 111 -15.40 -2.04 -4.10
N ASN A 112 -15.13 -3.03 -3.26
CA ASN A 112 -15.08 -2.87 -1.80
C ASN A 112 -13.66 -2.76 -1.24
N ALA A 113 -12.63 -2.74 -2.10
CA ALA A 113 -11.27 -2.53 -1.64
C ALA A 113 -11.08 -1.05 -1.27
N GLY A 114 -10.56 -0.77 -0.07
CA GLY A 114 -10.14 0.57 0.33
C GLY A 114 -9.10 1.14 -0.65
N SER A 115 -8.27 0.27 -1.23
CA SER A 115 -7.31 0.64 -2.29
C SER A 115 -7.88 0.98 -3.68
N LEU A 116 -9.21 0.91 -3.90
CA LEU A 116 -9.83 1.14 -5.23
C LEU A 116 -9.43 2.50 -5.84
N TRP A 117 -9.34 3.54 -5.02
CA TRP A 117 -9.01 4.90 -5.47
C TRP A 117 -7.65 4.98 -6.18
N HIS A 118 -6.69 4.12 -5.84
CA HIS A 118 -5.41 4.07 -6.56
C HIS A 118 -5.60 3.61 -8.01
N THR A 119 -6.45 2.61 -8.22
CA THR A 119 -6.81 2.13 -9.57
C THR A 119 -7.54 3.22 -10.34
N GLU A 120 -8.50 3.92 -9.71
CA GLU A 120 -9.23 5.02 -10.35
C GLU A 120 -8.33 6.22 -10.67
N LYS A 121 -7.37 6.54 -9.79
CA LYS A 121 -6.37 7.59 -10.02
C LYS A 121 -5.53 7.28 -11.25
N LEU A 122 -4.95 6.07 -11.34
CA LEU A 122 -4.13 5.70 -12.51
C LEU A 122 -4.97 5.69 -13.78
N ASP A 123 -6.17 5.09 -13.74
CA ASP A 123 -7.10 5.04 -14.88
C ASP A 123 -7.38 6.45 -15.43
N LYS A 124 -7.70 7.40 -14.55
CA LYS A 124 -7.90 8.81 -14.92
C LYS A 124 -6.62 9.45 -15.47
N GLN A 125 -5.49 9.20 -14.84
CA GLN A 125 -4.21 9.81 -15.20
C GLN A 125 -3.78 9.40 -16.62
N ILE A 126 -3.96 8.13 -17.00
CA ILE A 126 -3.58 7.63 -18.34
C ILE A 126 -4.65 7.84 -19.41
N GLY A 127 -5.72 8.61 -19.13
CA GLY A 127 -6.81 8.86 -20.07
C GLY A 127 -7.76 7.68 -20.28
N GLY A 128 -7.73 6.69 -19.38
CA GLY A 128 -8.54 5.47 -19.42
C GLY A 128 -7.72 4.26 -19.85
N ALA A 129 -7.75 3.20 -19.03
CA ALA A 129 -7.13 1.92 -19.37
C ALA A 129 -7.87 1.25 -20.53
N THR A 130 -7.14 0.42 -21.29
CA THR A 130 -7.72 -0.39 -22.38
C THR A 130 -8.87 -1.27 -21.89
N LYS A 131 -8.75 -1.80 -20.67
CA LYS A 131 -9.82 -2.52 -19.99
C LYS A 131 -9.75 -2.28 -18.49
N LYS A 132 -10.89 -1.99 -17.87
CA LYS A 132 -11.05 -1.88 -16.42
C LYS A 132 -12.13 -2.85 -15.95
N LEU A 133 -11.77 -3.71 -15.00
CA LEU A 133 -12.66 -4.71 -14.41
C LEU A 133 -12.81 -4.43 -12.92
N ILE A 134 -14.04 -4.17 -12.50
CA ILE A 134 -14.39 -3.97 -11.09
C ILE A 134 -15.15 -5.19 -10.60
N VAL A 135 -14.54 -5.94 -9.69
CA VAL A 135 -15.15 -7.12 -9.06
C VAL A 135 -16.08 -6.64 -7.93
N PRO A 136 -17.37 -7.02 -7.91
CA PRO A 136 -18.33 -6.41 -6.99
C PRO A 136 -18.23 -6.89 -5.54
N ASN A 137 -17.82 -8.15 -5.31
CA ASN A 137 -17.95 -8.83 -4.02
C ASN A 137 -16.60 -9.34 -3.50
N ALA A 138 -15.53 -8.58 -3.68
CA ALA A 138 -14.20 -8.89 -3.16
C ALA A 138 -13.66 -7.75 -2.28
N ALA A 139 -12.60 -7.97 -1.52
CA ALA A 139 -11.78 -6.95 -0.87
C ALA A 139 -10.41 -6.84 -1.57
N HIS A 140 -9.46 -6.09 -1.00
CA HIS A 140 -8.10 -6.06 -1.56
C HIS A 140 -7.42 -7.43 -1.46
N MET A 141 -7.49 -8.07 -0.28
CA MET A 141 -6.77 -9.31 0.00
C MET A 141 -7.39 -10.52 -0.69
N ASP A 142 -8.65 -10.45 -1.12
CA ASP A 142 -9.26 -11.53 -1.92
C ASP A 142 -8.53 -11.79 -3.25
N PHE A 143 -7.84 -10.80 -3.81
CA PHE A 143 -7.00 -11.01 -5.00
C PHE A 143 -5.70 -11.77 -4.72
N TYR A 144 -5.36 -12.02 -3.46
CA TYR A 144 -4.16 -12.75 -3.07
C TYR A 144 -4.45 -14.25 -2.94
N ASP A 145 -5.53 -14.61 -2.23
CA ASP A 145 -5.88 -16.01 -1.94
C ASP A 145 -7.40 -16.32 -1.91
N GLY A 146 -8.27 -15.34 -2.18
CA GLY A 146 -9.73 -15.44 -2.07
C GLY A 146 -10.43 -16.06 -3.29
N LEU A 147 -10.03 -17.27 -3.70
CA LEU A 147 -10.51 -17.92 -4.93
C LEU A 147 -12.05 -18.08 -5.04
N SER A 148 -12.75 -18.26 -3.92
CA SER A 148 -14.22 -18.37 -3.90
C SER A 148 -14.94 -17.06 -4.18
N MET A 149 -14.28 -15.92 -3.93
CA MET A 149 -14.83 -14.56 -4.11
C MET A 149 -14.56 -14.03 -5.53
N LEU A 150 -13.67 -14.69 -6.28
CA LEU A 150 -13.25 -14.32 -7.63
C LEU A 150 -13.92 -15.16 -8.74
N SER A 151 -15.04 -15.82 -8.46
CA SER A 151 -15.77 -16.57 -9.51
C SER A 151 -16.27 -15.60 -10.59
N TRP A 152 -15.67 -15.68 -11.78
CA TRP A 152 -16.11 -14.95 -12.96
C TRP A 152 -17.34 -15.65 -13.57
N PRO A 153 -18.32 -14.91 -14.11
CA PRO A 153 -19.38 -15.49 -14.93
C PRO A 153 -18.84 -16.12 -16.21
#